data_AF-C7Q9Q0-F1
#
_entry.id   AF-C7Q9Q0-F1
#
_cell.length_a   1.000
_cell.length_b   1.000
_cell.length_c   1.000
_cell.angle_alpha   90.00
_cell.angle_beta   90.00
_cell.angle_gamma   90.00
#
_symmetry.space_group_name_H-M   'P 1'
#
loop_
_entity.id
_entity.type
_entity.pdbx_description
1 polymer ?
#
loop_
_entity_poly.entity_id
_entity_poly.type
_entity_poly.pdbx_seq_one_letter_code
_entity_poly.pdbx_strand_id
1 'polypeptide(L)'
;MALAPAVPLSAAIAEHLAATEGVHGLYAEIAAADPRLTYAVETLIREHADLRRAMQRDLTSMSEKQLAELSRRLDRHCQRGNDLVYEAYIVDLGGET
;
A
#
# COMPACT_ATOMS: atom_id res chain seq x y z
N MET A 1 -13.07 -29.57 4.35
CA MET A 1 -12.94 -28.18 3.87
C MET A 1 -11.61 -27.65 4.37
N ALA A 2 -10.56 -27.76 3.55
CA ALA A 2 -9.22 -27.34 3.95
C ALA A 2 -9.19 -25.81 4.04
N LEU A 3 -8.94 -25.27 5.24
CA LEU A 3 -8.57 -23.86 5.37
C LEU A 3 -7.32 -23.65 4.51
N ALA A 4 -7.41 -22.75 3.52
CA ALA A 4 -6.21 -22.28 2.84
C ALA A 4 -5.20 -21.84 3.92
N PRO A 5 -3.90 -22.20 3.79
CA PRO A 5 -2.93 -21.77 4.78
C PRO A 5 -2.97 -20.24 4.84
N ALA A 6 -3.23 -19.70 6.02
CA ALA A 6 -3.14 -18.26 6.23
C ALA A 6 -1.73 -17.84 5.81
N VAL A 7 -1.63 -17.11 4.70
CA VAL A 7 -0.35 -16.55 4.25
C VAL A 7 0.19 -15.72 5.41
N PRO A 8 1.45 -15.95 5.85
CA PRO A 8 2.02 -15.13 6.90
C PRO A 8 1.98 -13.66 6.46
N LEU A 9 1.56 -12.78 7.36
CA LEU A 9 1.37 -11.35 7.08
C LEU A 9 2.59 -10.71 6.40
N SER A 10 3.79 -11.17 6.76
CA SER A 10 5.04 -10.75 6.14
C SER A 10 5.13 -11.08 4.64
N ALA A 11 4.65 -12.26 4.22
CA ALA A 11 4.63 -12.67 2.82
C ALA A 11 3.57 -11.90 2.02
N ALA A 12 2.38 -11.70 2.59
CA ALA A 12 1.33 -10.89 1.96
C ALA A 12 1.80 -9.44 1.72
N ILE A 13 2.54 -8.86 2.67
CA ILE A 13 3.09 -7.52 2.54
C ILE A 13 4.24 -7.48 1.53
N ALA A 14 5.11 -8.50 1.51
CA ALA A 14 6.16 -8.58 0.51
C ALA A 14 5.59 -8.63 -0.92
N GLU A 15 4.51 -9.40 -1.12
CA GLU A 15 3.79 -9.46 -2.39
C GLU A 15 3.17 -8.11 -2.77
N HIS A 16 2.48 -7.46 -1.82
CA HIS A 16 1.90 -6.12 -2.02
C HIS A 16 2.96 -5.08 -2.41
N LEU A 17 4.10 -5.05 -1.72
CA LEU A 17 5.20 -4.14 -2.04
C LEU A 17 5.80 -4.43 -3.42
N ALA A 18 5.95 -5.71 -3.79
CA ALA A 18 6.44 -6.08 -5.11
C ALA A 18 5.47 -5.62 -6.22
N ALA A 19 4.16 -5.77 -6.00
CA ALA A 19 3.13 -5.37 -6.95
C ALA A 19 3.01 -3.83 -7.08
N THR A 20 3.22 -3.08 -6.00
CA THR A 20 3.03 -1.62 -5.99
C THR A 20 4.31 -0.85 -6.29
N GLU A 21 5.44 -1.20 -5.67
CA GLU A 21 6.72 -0.47 -5.74
C GLU A 21 7.80 -1.14 -6.61
N GLY A 22 7.51 -2.32 -7.18
CA GLY A 22 8.46 -3.01 -8.05
C GLY A 22 8.94 -2.14 -9.21
N VAL A 23 9.99 -2.57 -9.90
CA VAL A 23 10.51 -1.88 -11.09
C VAL A 23 9.45 -1.67 -12.19
N HIS A 24 8.44 -2.54 -12.22
CA HIS A 24 7.22 -2.44 -13.03
C HIS A 24 5.97 -2.44 -12.13
N GLY A 25 6.10 -1.89 -10.93
CA GLY A 25 5.01 -1.81 -9.97
C GLY A 25 4.03 -0.71 -10.36
N LEU A 26 2.79 -0.88 -9.90
CA LEU A 26 1.67 0.01 -10.21
C LEU A 26 1.98 1.49 -9.97
N TYR A 27 2.78 1.83 -8.95
CA TYR A 27 3.14 3.21 -8.65
C TYR A 27 4.07 3.84 -9.69
N ALA A 28 5.01 3.06 -10.24
CA ALA A 28 5.88 3.53 -11.31
C ALA A 28 5.08 3.78 -12.60
N GLU A 29 4.11 2.90 -12.89
CA GLU A 29 3.20 3.05 -14.03
C GLU A 29 2.31 4.30 -13.87
N ILE A 30 1.66 4.47 -12.71
CA ILE A 30 0.80 5.64 -12.42
C ILE A 30 1.60 6.95 -12.49
N ALA A 31 2.80 7.01 -11.90
CA ALA A 31 3.61 8.23 -11.92
C ALA A 31 4.09 8.59 -13.34
N ALA A 32 4.34 7.59 -14.19
CA ALA A 32 4.72 7.79 -15.58
C ALA A 32 3.54 8.23 -16.45
N ALA A 33 2.35 7.65 -16.22
CA ALA A 33 1.14 7.98 -16.98
C ALA A 33 0.52 9.32 -16.56
N ASP A 34 0.54 9.65 -15.26
CA ASP A 34 -0.10 10.84 -14.72
C ASP A 34 0.80 11.58 -13.72
N PRO A 35 1.67 12.49 -14.19
CA PRO A 35 2.67 13.16 -13.37
C PRO A 35 2.12 13.94 -12.17
N ARG A 36 0.84 14.36 -12.21
CA ARG A 36 0.20 15.05 -11.07
C ARG A 36 0.07 14.16 -9.83
N LEU A 37 0.05 12.84 -10.02
CA LEU A 37 -0.05 11.84 -8.96
C LEU A 37 1.30 11.47 -8.35
N THR A 38 2.42 11.97 -8.88
CA THR A 38 3.77 11.66 -8.39
C THR A 38 3.92 11.89 -6.89
N TYR A 39 3.41 13.01 -6.38
CA TYR A 39 3.51 13.33 -4.95
C TYR A 39 2.70 12.36 -4.07
N ALA A 40 1.52 11.92 -4.55
CA ALA A 40 0.70 10.94 -3.85
C ALA A 40 1.39 9.57 -3.82
N VAL A 41 1.99 9.16 -4.95
CA VAL A 41 2.83 7.96 -5.06
C VAL A 41 4.01 8.01 -4.09
N GLU A 42 4.79 9.09 -4.08
CA GLU A 42 5.94 9.24 -3.16
C GLU A 42 5.51 9.17 -1.68
N THR A 43 4.35 9.73 -1.37
CA THR A 43 3.78 9.66 -0.01
C THR A 43 3.49 8.21 0.38
N LEU A 44 2.84 7.43 -0.49
CA LEU A 44 2.52 6.02 -0.22
C LEU A 44 3.78 5.17 -0.06
N ILE A 45 4.83 5.42 -0.86
CA ILE A 45 6.12 4.72 -0.73
C ILE A 45 6.78 4.99 0.63
N ARG A 46 6.75 6.25 1.11
CA ARG A 46 7.27 6.59 2.44
C ARG A 46 6.49 5.88 3.55
N GLU A 47 5.19 5.72 3.39
CA GLU A 47 4.35 5.02 4.36
C GLU A 47 4.60 3.51 4.38
N HIS A 48 4.80 2.89 3.22
CA HIS A 48 5.25 1.51 3.14
C HIS A 48 6.56 1.29 3.89
N ALA A 49 7.54 2.19 3.74
CA ALA A 49 8.79 2.11 4.47
C ALA A 49 8.60 2.20 5.99
N ASP A 50 7.71 3.07 6.48
CA ASP A 50 7.43 3.19 7.92
C ASP A 50 6.66 1.97 8.46
N LEU A 51 5.64 1.50 7.73
CA LEU A 51 4.89 0.29 8.08
C LEU A 51 5.82 -0.93 8.13
N ARG A 52 6.71 -1.09 7.15
CA ARG A 52 7.71 -2.17 7.14
C ARG A 52 8.62 -2.10 8.37
N ARG A 53 9.11 -0.92 8.75
CA ARG A 53 9.92 -0.73 9.96
C ARG A 53 9.13 -1.07 11.23
N ALA A 54 7.86 -0.67 11.29
CA ALA A 54 6.99 -0.99 12.42
C ALA A 54 6.76 -2.51 12.55
N MET A 55 6.65 -3.23 11.42
CA MET A 55 6.37 -4.66 11.38
C MET A 55 7.60 -5.55 11.52
N GLN A 56 8.80 -5.00 11.31
CA GLN A 56 10.06 -5.64 11.69
C GLN A 56 10.26 -5.70 13.22
N ARG A 57 9.51 -4.89 13.98
CA ARG A 57 9.47 -5.04 15.44
C ARG A 57 8.69 -6.31 15.78
N ASP A 58 9.11 -6.97 16.84
CA ASP A 58 8.43 -8.15 17.33
C ASP A 58 6.98 -7.79 17.71
N LEU A 59 6.03 -8.22 16.88
CA LEU A 59 4.60 -7.92 17.07
C LEU A 59 4.08 -8.49 18.39
N THR A 60 4.69 -9.56 18.90
CA THR A 60 4.30 -10.19 20.17
C THR A 60 4.72 -9.37 21.38
N SER A 61 5.67 -8.45 21.21
CA SER A 61 6.12 -7.50 22.22
C SER A 61 5.37 -6.15 22.17
N MET A 62 4.44 -5.96 21.23
CA MET A 62 3.66 -4.73 21.13
C MET A 62 2.49 -4.71 22.12
N SER A 63 2.27 -3.57 22.77
CA SER A 63 1.05 -3.35 23.57
C SER A 63 -0.18 -3.29 22.67
N GLU A 64 -1.37 -3.61 23.21
CA GLU A 64 -2.65 -3.54 22.48
C GLU A 64 -2.87 -2.18 21.80
N LYS A 65 -2.50 -1.08 22.48
CA LYS A 65 -2.56 0.27 21.90
C LYS A 65 -1.69 0.45 20.66
N GLN A 66 -0.49 -0.13 20.67
CA GLN A 66 0.46 -0.04 19.55
C GLN A 66 -0.04 -0.88 18.36
N LEU A 67 -0.62 -2.04 18.64
CA LEU A 67 -1.23 -2.89 17.61
C LEU A 67 -2.46 -2.22 16.99
N ALA A 68 -3.30 -1.58 17.80
CA ALA A 68 -4.46 -0.82 17.33
C ALA A 68 -4.05 0.38 16.45
N GLU A 69 -3.00 1.11 16.81
CA GLU A 69 -2.46 2.18 15.96
C GLU A 69 -1.91 1.62 14.64
N LEU A 70 -1.14 0.52 14.68
CA LEU A 70 -0.64 -0.11 13.47
C LEU A 70 -1.79 -0.53 12.53
N SER A 71 -2.86 -1.12 13.07
CA SER A 71 -4.05 -1.48 12.30
C SER A 71 -4.72 -0.26 11.67
N ARG A 72 -4.87 0.84 12.41
CA ARG A 72 -5.44 2.09 11.86
C ARG A 72 -4.57 2.71 10.78
N ARG A 73 -3.25 2.61 10.92
CA ARG A 73 -2.29 3.08 9.92
C ARG A 73 -2.36 2.25 8.64
N LEU A 74 -2.51 0.93 8.76
CA LEU A 74 -2.73 0.04 7.62
C LEU A 74 -4.04 0.36 6.90
N ASP A 75 -5.14 0.53 7.63
CA ASP A 75 -6.45 0.90 7.07
C ASP A 75 -6.39 2.20 6.25
N ARG A 76 -5.81 3.26 6.85
CA ARG A 76 -5.61 4.56 6.15
C ARG A 76 -4.68 4.44 4.94
N HIS A 77 -3.71 3.55 4.98
CA HIS A 77 -2.81 3.30 3.87
C HIS A 77 -3.56 2.62 2.71
N CYS A 78 -4.31 1.55 3.00
CA CYS A 78 -5.13 0.85 2.01
C CYS A 78 -6.17 1.78 1.37
N GLN A 79 -6.82 2.64 2.17
CA GLN A 79 -7.76 3.63 1.66
C GLN A 79 -7.10 4.56 0.64
N ARG A 80 -5.95 5.15 0.97
CA ARG A 80 -5.23 6.06 0.07
C ARG A 80 -4.67 5.38 -1.17
N GLY A 81 -4.25 4.12 -1.04
CA GLY A 81 -3.88 3.30 -2.20
C GLY A 81 -5.08 3.12 -3.15
N ASN A 82 -6.26 2.84 -2.61
CA ASN A 82 -7.49 2.74 -3.40
C ASN A 82 -7.90 4.07 -4.03
N ASP A 83 -7.77 5.20 -3.30
CA ASP A 83 -8.02 6.53 -3.85
C ASP A 83 -7.06 6.87 -5.00
N LEU A 84 -5.77 6.53 -4.88
CA LEU A 84 -4.79 6.73 -5.94
C LEU A 84 -5.15 5.94 -7.21
N VAL A 85 -5.49 4.66 -7.06
CA VAL A 85 -5.90 3.81 -8.18
C VAL A 85 -7.18 4.37 -8.81
N TYR A 86 -8.16 4.72 -7.98
CA TYR A 86 -9.39 5.33 -8.47
C TYR A 86 -9.08 6.61 -9.26
N GLU A 87 -8.25 7.51 -8.75
CA GLU A 87 -7.92 8.78 -9.43
C GLU A 87 -7.14 8.56 -10.73
N ALA A 88 -6.23 7.58 -10.78
CA ALA A 88 -5.46 7.24 -11.97
C ALA A 88 -6.35 6.68 -13.09
N TYR A 89 -7.36 5.86 -12.76
CA TYR A 89 -8.19 5.17 -13.76
C TYR A 89 -9.55 5.86 -14.03
N ILE A 90 -10.01 6.76 -13.17
CA ILE A 90 -11.22 7.57 -13.42
C ILE A 90 -10.91 8.74 -14.33
N VAL A 91 -9.74 9.37 -14.22
CA VAL A 91 -9.39 10.51 -15.06
C VAL A 91 -9.15 10.11 -16.51
N ASP A 92 -8.75 8.85 -16.75
CA ASP A 92 -8.68 8.26 -18.10
C ASP A 92 -10.06 8.18 -18.79
N LEU A 93 -11.17 8.08 -18.03
CA LEU A 93 -12.54 8.07 -18.55
C LEU A 93 -13.16 9.46 -18.77
N GLY A 94 -12.44 10.54 -18.45
CA GLY A 94 -12.93 11.92 -18.55
C GLY A 94 -12.27 12.77 -19.64
N GLY A 95 -11.38 12.19 -20.44
CA GLY A 95 -10.50 12.89 -21.38
C GLY A 95 -10.93 12.94 -22.84
N GLU A 96 -12.20 12.62 -23.17
CA GLU A 96 -12.76 12.83 -24.51
C GLU A 96 -13.82 13.94 -24.51
N THR A 97 -13.40 15.20 -24.68
CA THR A 97 -14.25 16.27 -25.24
C THR A 97 -13.47 17.18 -26.18
#